data_AF-A0A1I6M2V7-F1
#
_entry.id   AF-A0A1I6M2V7-F1
#
_cell.length_a   1.000
_cell.length_b   1.000
_cell.length_c   1.000
_cell.angle_alpha   90.00
_cell.angle_beta   90.00
_cell.angle_gamma   90.00
#
_symmetry.space_group_name_H-M   'P 1'
#
loop_
_entity.id
_entity.type
_entity.pdbx_description
1 polymer ?
#
loop_
_entity_poly.entity_id
_entity_poly.type
_entity_poly.pdbx_seq_one_letter_code
_entity_poly.pdbx_strand_id
1 'polypeptide(L)'
;MLDLETQLKLLERPKLLAQAARFGVDSYRRDSHLPRILGQMDLPRPAAAVMALLGKEAELEAHRKEKAGHYRPAHHVDVLIALLGEVRIMRAAQNRL
;
A
#
# COMPACT_ATOMS: atom_id res chain seq x y z
N MET A 1 -9.84 -18.12 1.11
CA MET A 1 -8.81 -17.15 1.53
C MET A 1 -7.83 -17.05 0.36
N LEU A 2 -7.76 -15.91 -0.33
CA LEU A 2 -6.83 -15.75 -1.46
C LEU A 2 -5.42 -15.59 -0.93
N ASP A 3 -4.44 -16.19 -1.60
CA ASP A 3 -3.02 -15.98 -1.31
C ASP A 3 -2.64 -14.50 -1.56
N LEU A 4 -1.69 -14.00 -0.77
CA LEU A 4 -1.19 -12.63 -0.81
C LEU A 4 -0.65 -12.24 -2.20
N GLU A 5 0.01 -13.16 -2.90
CA GLU A 5 0.51 -12.87 -4.25
C GLU A 5 -0.63 -12.72 -5.26
N THR A 6 -1.68 -13.52 -5.09
CA THR A 6 -2.89 -13.43 -5.90
C THR A 6 -3.61 -12.10 -5.65
N GLN A 7 -3.72 -11.65 -4.40
CA GLN A 7 -4.29 -10.33 -4.07
C GLN A 7 -3.49 -9.19 -4.70
N LEU A 8 -2.15 -9.28 -4.72
CA LEU A 8 -1.30 -8.28 -5.35
C LEU A 8 -1.45 -8.24 -6.88
N LYS A 9 -1.63 -9.41 -7.53
CA LYS A 9 -1.85 -9.50 -8.98
C LYS A 9 -3.21 -8.95 -9.41
N LEU A 10 -4.23 -9.06 -8.55
CA LEU A 10 -5.59 -8.59 -8.80
C LEU A 10 -5.77 -7.07 -8.65
N LEU A 11 -4.73 -6.34 -8.23
CA LEU A 11 -4.73 -4.87 -8.22
C LEU A 11 -4.63 -4.30 -9.64
N GLU A 12 -5.70 -4.46 -10.44
CA GLU A 12 -5.89 -3.73 -11.71
C GLU A 12 -6.25 -2.27 -11.42
N ARG A 13 -5.23 -1.44 -11.20
CA ARG A 13 -5.43 -0.03 -10.87
C ARG A 13 -5.53 0.83 -12.12
N PRO A 14 -6.28 1.96 -12.07
CA PRO A 14 -6.18 3.00 -13.08
C PRO A 14 -4.71 3.37 -13.27
N LYS A 15 -4.22 3.28 -14.51
CA LYS A 15 -2.79 3.37 -14.86
C LYS A 15 -2.08 4.54 -14.16
N LEU A 16 -2.77 5.67 -13.99
CA LEU A 16 -2.25 6.88 -13.35
C LEU A 16 -1.86 6.69 -11.86
N LEU A 17 -2.70 6.06 -11.04
CA LEU A 17 -2.41 5.89 -9.60
C LEU A 17 -1.24 4.94 -9.39
N ALA A 18 -1.25 3.82 -10.12
CA ALA A 18 -0.14 2.87 -10.09
C ALA A 18 1.16 3.50 -10.60
N GLN A 19 1.09 4.35 -11.62
CA GLN A 19 2.25 5.03 -12.17
C GLN A 19 2.82 6.09 -11.21
N ALA A 20 1.96 6.90 -10.57
CA ALA A 20 2.39 7.84 -9.53
C ALA A 20 3.10 7.12 -8.38
N ALA A 21 2.55 5.98 -7.93
CA ALA A 21 3.15 5.20 -6.87
C ALA A 21 4.53 4.62 -7.24
N ARG A 22 4.72 4.21 -8.50
CA ARG A 22 6.02 3.73 -9.00
C ARG A 22 7.10 4.80 -8.97
N PHE A 23 6.77 6.09 -9.14
CA PHE A 23 7.75 7.17 -9.00
C PHE A 23 8.09 7.47 -7.53
N GLY A 24 7.14 7.26 -6.61
CA GLY A 24 7.34 7.55 -5.18
C GLY A 24 7.96 6.41 -4.37
N VAL A 25 7.91 5.17 -4.85
CA VAL A 25 8.33 3.97 -4.08
C VAL A 25 9.81 4.01 -3.68
N ASP A 26 10.69 4.59 -4.49
CA ASP A 26 12.12 4.66 -4.16
C ASP A 26 12.41 5.66 -3.03
N SER A 27 11.47 6.57 -2.76
CA SER A 27 11.53 7.51 -1.63
C SER A 27 10.79 6.98 -0.38
N TYR A 28 10.24 5.76 -0.44
CA TYR A 28 9.50 5.21 0.69
C TYR A 28 10.44 4.90 1.86
N ARG A 29 10.15 5.50 3.02
CA ARG A 29 10.83 5.25 4.29
C ARG A 29 9.86 4.64 5.28
N ARG A 30 10.06 3.35 5.56
CA ARG A 30 9.20 2.55 6.44
C ARG A 30 8.96 3.22 7.79
N ASP A 31 10.02 3.64 8.47
CA ASP A 31 9.94 4.14 9.85
C ASP A 31 9.21 5.47 9.99
N SER A 32 9.18 6.29 8.92
CA SER A 32 8.49 7.59 8.94
C SER A 32 7.12 7.57 8.27
N HIS A 33 6.96 6.82 7.18
CA HIS A 33 5.74 6.85 6.37
C HIS A 33 4.70 5.86 6.88
N LEU A 34 5.12 4.64 7.25
CA LEU A 34 4.18 3.59 7.65
C LEU A 34 3.37 3.95 8.90
N PRO A 35 3.96 4.52 9.98
CA PRO A 35 3.20 4.91 11.17
C PRO A 35 2.14 5.96 10.86
N ARG A 36 2.49 6.94 10.01
CA ARG A 36 1.58 8.01 9.59
C ARG A 36 0.42 7.49 8.74
N ILE A 37 0.67 6.50 7.88
CA ILE A 37 -0.35 5.91 7.00
C ILE A 37 -1.26 4.97 7.78
N LEU A 38 -0.69 4.14 8.66
CA LEU A 38 -1.45 3.17 9.46
C LEU A 38 -2.13 3.81 10.68
N GLY A 39 -1.63 4.95 11.16
CA GLY A 39 -2.09 5.58 12.40
C GLY A 39 -1.64 4.83 13.65
N GLN A 40 -0.53 4.08 13.56
CA GLN A 40 0.00 3.24 14.63
C GLN A 40 1.48 3.53 14.84
N MET A 41 1.90 3.69 16.10
CA MET A 41 3.30 3.96 16.45
C MET A 41 4.18 2.72 16.30
N ASP A 42 3.64 1.54 16.61
CA ASP A 42 4.36 0.28 16.51
C ASP A 42 4.32 -0.26 15.08
N LEU A 43 5.50 -0.47 14.49
CA LEU A 43 5.65 -0.93 13.11
C LEU A 43 5.39 -2.44 13.02
N PRO A 44 4.33 -2.88 12.31
CA PRO A 44 4.07 -4.31 12.14
C PRO A 44 5.15 -4.99 11.30
N ARG A 45 5.23 -6.32 11.37
CA ARG A 45 6.08 -7.11 10.46
C ARG A 45 5.66 -6.86 8.99
N PRO A 46 6.58 -6.94 8.01
CA PRO A 46 6.30 -6.57 6.62
C PRO A 46 5.04 -7.23 6.04
N ALA A 47 4.84 -8.53 6.25
CA ALA A 47 3.63 -9.22 5.77
C ALA A 47 2.33 -8.67 6.39
N ALA A 48 2.33 -8.36 7.70
CA ALA A 48 1.19 -7.75 8.36
C ALA A 48 0.96 -6.31 7.91
N ALA A 49 2.02 -5.55 7.64
CA ALA A 49 1.95 -4.21 7.06
C ALA A 49 1.28 -4.23 5.67
N VAL A 50 1.69 -5.17 4.80
CA VAL A 50 1.09 -5.34 3.46
C VAL A 50 -0.41 -5.63 3.59
N MET A 51 -0.82 -6.54 4.48
CA MET A 51 -2.24 -6.85 4.69
C MET A 51 -3.05 -5.63 5.15
N ALA A 52 -2.51 -4.85 6.09
CA ALA A 52 -3.17 -3.63 6.56
C ALA A 52 -3.30 -2.57 5.44
N LEU A 53 -2.26 -2.42 4.62
CA LEU A 53 -2.25 -1.49 3.49
C LEU A 53 -3.21 -1.91 2.37
N LEU A 54 -3.38 -3.20 2.11
CA LEU A 54 -4.39 -3.72 1.19
C LEU A 54 -5.81 -3.38 1.65
N GLY A 55 -6.09 -3.51 2.95
CA GLY A 55 -7.37 -3.11 3.53
C GLY A 55 -7.67 -1.62 3.35
N LYS A 56 -6.72 -0.75 3.72
CA LYS A 56 -6.82 0.71 3.51
C LYS A 56 -7.00 1.09 2.06
N GLU A 57 -6.34 0.38 1.17
CA GLU A 57 -6.49 0.69 -0.23
C GLU A 57 -7.86 0.32 -0.78
N ALA A 58 -8.40 -0.85 -0.42
CA ALA A 58 -9.74 -1.24 -0.84
C ALA A 58 -10.79 -0.22 -0.37
N GLU A 59 -10.64 0.31 0.85
CA GLU A 59 -11.45 1.41 1.38
C GLU A 59 -11.34 2.69 0.53
N LEU A 60 -10.12 3.12 0.22
CA LEU A 60 -9.89 4.31 -0.62
C LEU A 60 -10.37 4.13 -2.07
N GLU A 61 -10.34 2.91 -2.59
CA GLU A 61 -10.87 2.58 -3.91
C GLU A 61 -12.41 2.62 -3.91
N ALA A 62 -13.06 2.16 -2.84
CA ALA A 62 -14.51 2.32 -2.67
C ALA A 62 -14.90 3.81 -2.66
N HIS A 63 -14.23 4.61 -1.83
CA HIS A 63 -14.44 6.07 -1.78
C HIS A 63 -14.22 6.76 -3.14
N ARG A 64 -13.21 6.31 -3.91
CA ARG A 64 -12.97 6.81 -5.27
C ARG A 64 -14.12 6.51 -6.20
N LYS A 65 -14.64 5.27 -6.18
CA LYS A 65 -15.76 4.83 -7.04
C LYS A 65 -17.06 5.54 -6.70
N GLU A 66 -17.30 5.76 -5.41
CA GLU A 66 -18.47 6.48 -4.90
C GLU A 66 -18.38 8.00 -5.07
N LYS A 67 -17.22 8.52 -5.52
CA LYS A 67 -16.92 9.96 -5.58
C LYS A 67 -17.15 10.65 -4.23
N ALA A 68 -16.78 9.97 -3.14
CA ALA A 68 -16.96 10.49 -1.79
C ALA A 68 -16.28 11.85 -1.63
N GLY A 69 -16.96 12.84 -1.03
CA GLY A 69 -16.44 14.20 -0.89
C GLY A 69 -15.17 14.32 -0.04
N HIS A 70 -14.88 13.32 0.79
CA HIS A 70 -13.67 13.23 1.60
C HIS A 70 -12.57 12.37 0.95
N TYR A 71 -12.78 11.85 -0.26
CA TYR A 71 -11.77 11.08 -0.98
C TYR A 71 -10.59 11.98 -1.35
N ARG A 72 -9.38 11.53 -0.97
CA ARG A 72 -8.13 12.26 -1.22
C ARG A 72 -7.21 11.43 -2.11
N PRO A 73 -7.11 11.75 -3.42
CA PRO A 73 -6.25 11.01 -4.35
C PRO A 73 -4.79 10.92 -3.89
N ALA A 74 -4.25 12.01 -3.32
CA ALA A 74 -2.88 12.02 -2.79
C ALA A 74 -2.67 10.99 -1.68
N HIS A 75 -3.63 10.84 -0.77
CA HIS A 75 -3.55 9.82 0.28
C HIS A 75 -3.62 8.40 -0.29
N HIS A 76 -4.44 8.18 -1.33
CA HIS A 76 -4.46 6.89 -2.04
C HIS A 76 -3.09 6.59 -2.65
N VAL A 77 -2.44 7.57 -3.28
CA VAL A 77 -1.08 7.40 -3.80
C VAL A 77 -0.08 7.09 -2.68
N ASP A 78 -0.17 7.74 -1.51
CA ASP A 78 0.70 7.44 -0.36
C ASP A 78 0.57 5.98 0.12
N VAL A 79 -0.67 5.49 0.25
CA VAL A 79 -0.96 4.08 0.62
C VAL A 79 -0.37 3.12 -0.41
N LEU A 80 -0.51 3.46 -1.68
CA LEU A 80 0.04 2.71 -2.80
C LEU A 80 1.56 2.64 -2.81
N ILE A 81 2.23 3.77 -2.57
CA ILE A 81 3.69 3.86 -2.41
C ILE A 81 4.14 2.95 -1.28
N ALA A 82 3.47 3.05 -0.12
CA ALA A 82 3.79 2.22 1.03
C ALA A 82 3.56 0.72 0.75
N LEU A 83 2.48 0.37 0.06
CA LEU A 83 2.20 -1.02 -0.30
C LEU A 83 3.30 -1.61 -1.18
N LEU A 84 3.73 -0.89 -2.22
CA LEU A 84 4.83 -1.33 -3.09
C LEU A 84 6.15 -1.45 -2.31
N GLY A 85 6.42 -0.48 -1.42
CA GLY A 85 7.60 -0.49 -0.55
C GLY A 85 7.63 -1.70 0.40
N GLU A 86 6.54 -1.95 1.12
CA GLU A 86 6.43 -3.08 2.06
C GLU A 86 6.50 -4.43 1.33
N VAL A 87 5.92 -4.55 0.13
CA VAL A 87 6.04 -5.78 -0.70
C VAL A 87 7.51 -6.03 -1.08
N ARG A 88 8.26 -5.00 -1.46
CA ARG A 88 9.70 -5.13 -1.76
C ARG A 88 10.47 -5.61 -0.52
N ILE A 89 10.21 -5.01 0.64
CA ILE A 89 10.85 -5.37 1.91
C ILE A 89 10.51 -6.80 2.33
N MET A 90 9.23 -7.19 2.24
CA MET A 90 8.76 -8.53 2.56
C MET A 90 9.45 -9.58 1.67
N ARG A 91 9.49 -9.37 0.35
CA ARG A 91 10.17 -10.28 -0.58
C ARG A 91 11.66 -10.37 -0.32
N ALA A 92 12.32 -9.25 -0.04
CA ALA A 92 13.74 -9.23 0.31
C ALA A 92 14.03 -9.99 1.61
N ALA A 93 13.11 -9.96 2.58
CA ALA A 93 13.22 -10.74 3.82
C ALA A 93 12.98 -12.24 3.59
N GLN A 94 12.05 -12.61 2.71
CA GLN A 94 11.79 -14.01 2.34
C GLN A 94 12.96 -14.64 1.57
N ASN A 95 13.62 -13.86 0.71
CA ASN A 95 14.73 -14.33 -0.13
C ASN A 95 16.09 -14.42 0.59
N ARG A 96 16.13 -14.10 1.89
CA ARG A 96 17.32 -14.21 2.76
C ARG A 96 17.31 -15.46 3.65
N LEU A 97 16.27 -16.29 3.52
CA LEU A 97 16.12 -17.61 4.13
C LEU A 97 16.45 -18.69 3.09
#